data_AF-A0A1Q7VL31-F1
#
_entry.id   AF-A0A1Q7VL31-F1
#
_cell.length_a   1.000
_cell.length_b   1.000
_cell.length_c   1.000
_cell.angle_alpha   90.00
_cell.angle_beta   90.00
_cell.angle_gamma   90.00
#
_symmetry.space_group_name_H-M   'P 1'
#
loop_
_entity.id
_entity.type
_entity.pdbx_description
1 polymer ?
#
loop_
_entity_poly.entity_id
_entity_poly.type
_entity_poly.pdbx_seq_one_letter_code
_entity_poly.pdbx_strand_id
1 'polypeptide(L)'
;MTLRISNYAKNDFVTILNGTTGAPLWALGLVQLGNNYTNTQTVTAAGSTMTLSGNVVTVVLGTPTGKSFDQKKAGTMVWTAPSGTATESGAADNEF
;
A
#
# COMPACT_ATOMS: atom_id res chain seq x y z
N MET A 1 -8.26 6.94 6.99
CA MET A 1 -8.07 5.47 7.05
C MET A 1 -6.65 5.18 7.55
N THR A 2 -6.30 3.91 7.74
CA THR A 2 -4.90 3.52 8.04
C THR A 2 -4.42 2.56 6.96
N LEU A 3 -3.21 2.77 6.46
CA LEU A 3 -2.55 1.83 5.57
C LEU A 3 -1.54 1.03 6.37
N ARG A 4 -1.48 -0.27 6.14
CA ARG A 4 -0.49 -1.15 6.75
C ARG A 4 0.36 -1.81 5.67
N ILE A 5 1.65 -1.58 5.71
CA ILE A 5 2.64 -2.31 4.92
C ILE A 5 3.10 -3.50 5.75
N SER A 6 2.88 -4.70 5.22
CA SER A 6 3.20 -5.96 5.88
C SER A 6 4.16 -6.74 5.01
N ASN A 7 5.20 -7.32 5.62
CA ASN A 7 6.13 -8.17 4.89
C ASN A 7 5.48 -9.50 4.51
N TYR A 8 5.64 -9.90 3.26
CA TYR A 8 5.33 -11.25 2.80
C TYR A 8 6.46 -11.81 1.93
N ALA A 9 7.55 -12.20 2.60
CA ALA A 9 8.76 -12.71 1.98
C ALA A 9 9.44 -11.69 1.05
N LYS A 10 9.41 -11.92 -0.28
CA LYS A 10 10.08 -11.05 -1.26
C LYS A 10 9.32 -9.78 -1.61
N ASN A 11 8.01 -9.74 -1.35
CA ASN A 11 7.15 -8.62 -1.67
C ASN A 11 6.37 -8.16 -0.44
N ASP A 12 6.40 -6.87 -0.17
CA ASP A 12 5.57 -6.26 0.83
C ASP A 12 4.19 -5.94 0.24
N PHE A 13 3.19 -5.96 1.11
CA PHE A 13 1.80 -5.71 0.76
C PHE A 13 1.22 -4.57 1.57
N VAL A 14 0.53 -3.67 0.89
CA VAL A 14 -0.34 -2.67 1.51
C VAL A 14 -1.71 -3.28 1.72
N THR A 15 -2.15 -3.29 2.97
CA THR A 15 -3.54 -3.56 3.37
C THR A 15 -4.18 -2.25 3.82
N ILE A 16 -5.38 -1.96 3.32
CA ILE A 16 -6.19 -0.85 3.81
C ILE A 16 -6.96 -1.29 5.04
N LEU A 17 -6.82 -0.55 6.14
CA LEU A 17 -7.49 -0.82 7.40
C LEU A 17 -8.56 0.24 7.69
N ASN A 18 -9.63 -0.19 8.34
CA ASN A 18 -10.57 0.71 8.99
C ASN A 18 -9.82 1.53 10.05
N GLY A 19 -9.85 2.86 9.94
CA GLY A 19 -9.10 3.74 10.82
C GLY A 19 -9.54 3.70 12.29
N THR A 20 -10.77 3.27 12.55
CA THR A 20 -11.35 3.21 13.90
C THR A 20 -11.15 1.83 14.54
N THR A 21 -11.36 0.75 13.78
CA THR A 21 -11.34 -0.62 14.33
C THR A 21 -10.02 -1.35 14.09
N GLY A 22 -9.16 -0.85 13.19
CA GLY A 22 -7.94 -1.54 12.75
C GLY A 22 -8.18 -2.78 11.88
N ALA A 23 -9.45 -3.13 11.61
CA ALA A 23 -9.80 -4.30 10.81
C ALA A 23 -9.46 -4.07 9.32
N PRO A 24 -8.94 -5.09 8.61
CA PRO A 24 -8.74 -5.00 7.17
C PRO A 24 -10.04 -4.79 6.40
N LEU A 25 -10.02 -3.87 5.44
CA LEU A 25 -11.13 -3.65 4.51
C LEU A 25 -10.97 -4.60 3.31
N TRP A 26 -11.30 -5.87 3.49
CA TRP A 26 -11.09 -6.93 2.48
C TRP A 26 -11.77 -6.67 1.13
N ALA A 27 -12.87 -5.92 1.12
CA ALA A 27 -13.54 -5.52 -0.12
C ALA A 27 -12.66 -4.64 -1.01
N LEU A 28 -11.68 -3.93 -0.43
CA LEU A 28 -10.68 -3.15 -1.17
C LEU A 28 -9.47 -3.99 -1.56
N GLY A 29 -9.34 -5.24 -1.12
CA GLY A 29 -8.23 -6.10 -1.48
C GLY A 29 -6.86 -5.66 -0.92
N LEU A 30 -5.81 -5.95 -1.69
CA LEU A 30 -4.40 -5.78 -1.31
C LEU A 30 -3.61 -5.15 -2.46
N VAL A 31 -2.61 -4.32 -2.12
CA VAL A 31 -1.63 -3.81 -3.10
C VAL A 31 -0.30 -4.51 -2.87
N GLN A 32 0.21 -5.22 -3.87
CA GLN A 32 1.56 -5.75 -3.87
C GLN A 32 2.53 -4.64 -4.32
N LEU A 33 3.56 -4.34 -3.51
CA LEU A 33 4.51 -3.26 -3.79
C LEU A 33 5.64 -3.67 -4.76
N GLY A 34 5.68 -4.93 -5.17
CA GLY A 34 6.70 -5.46 -6.09
C GLY A 34 8.11 -5.57 -5.51
N ASN A 35 8.30 -5.22 -4.23
CA ASN A 35 9.57 -5.31 -3.50
C ASN A 35 9.36 -5.32 -1.98
N ASN A 36 10.45 -5.43 -1.21
CA ASN A 36 10.46 -5.37 0.25
C ASN A 36 10.95 -3.99 0.72
N TYR A 37 10.13 -3.30 1.52
CA TYR A 37 10.30 -1.92 2.01
C TYR A 37 10.34 -1.83 3.55
N THR A 38 10.00 -2.92 4.24
CA THR A 38 9.83 -2.94 5.70
C THR A 38 10.76 -3.91 6.42
N ASN A 39 11.52 -4.76 5.68
CA ASN A 39 12.54 -5.68 6.21
C ASN A 39 11.98 -6.50 7.38
N THR A 40 10.88 -7.20 7.11
CA THR A 40 10.14 -8.05 8.08
C THR A 40 9.37 -7.32 9.18
N GLN A 41 9.35 -5.99 9.17
CA GLN A 41 8.54 -5.20 10.10
C GLN A 41 7.15 -4.86 9.53
N THR A 42 6.26 -4.43 10.40
CA THR A 42 4.99 -3.81 9.99
C THR A 42 5.12 -2.30 10.10
N VAL A 43 4.77 -1.58 9.03
CA VAL A 43 4.69 -0.11 9.02
C VAL A 43 3.23 0.27 8.87
N THR A 44 2.77 1.22 9.68
CA THR A 44 1.41 1.77 9.55
C THR A 44 1.46 3.26 9.27
N ALA A 45 0.68 3.73 8.31
CA ALA A 45 0.45 5.14 8.03
C ALA A 45 -0.97 5.51 8.43
N ALA A 46 -1.14 5.96 9.67
CA ALA A 46 -2.42 6.46 10.18
C ALA A 46 -2.74 7.83 9.58
N GLY A 47 -4.03 8.17 9.47
CA GLY A 47 -4.45 9.45 8.87
C GLY A 47 -4.31 9.49 7.34
N SER A 48 -3.99 8.36 6.70
CA SER A 48 -3.96 8.26 5.25
C SER A 48 -5.34 8.56 4.64
N THR A 49 -5.33 9.14 3.44
CA THR A 49 -6.53 9.48 2.68
C THR A 49 -6.59 8.72 1.36
N MET A 50 -7.81 8.50 0.88
CA MET A 50 -8.09 7.80 -0.37
C MET A 50 -9.21 8.56 -1.06
N THR A 51 -8.98 8.92 -2.32
CA THR A 51 -9.97 9.63 -3.15
C THR A 51 -10.11 8.92 -4.48
N LEU A 52 -11.32 8.94 -5.03
CA LEU A 52 -11.62 8.42 -6.36
C LEU A 52 -11.95 9.61 -7.27
N SER A 53 -11.25 9.71 -8.40
CA SER A 53 -11.55 10.69 -9.45
C SER A 53 -11.62 9.97 -10.79
N GLY A 54 -12.82 9.92 -11.38
CA GLY A 54 -13.08 9.07 -12.54
C GLY A 54 -12.76 7.60 -12.22
N ASN A 55 -11.81 7.03 -12.97
CA ASN A 55 -11.37 5.64 -12.80
C ASN A 55 -10.01 5.53 -12.07
N VAL A 56 -9.52 6.64 -11.48
CA VAL A 56 -8.23 6.69 -10.79
C VAL A 56 -8.46 6.82 -9.29
N VAL A 57 -7.82 5.93 -8.55
CA VAL A 57 -7.76 5.97 -7.09
C VAL A 57 -6.45 6.60 -6.66
N THR A 58 -6.52 7.71 -5.94
CA THR A 58 -5.35 8.37 -5.36
C THR A 58 -5.31 8.09 -3.86
N VAL A 59 -4.19 7.52 -3.42
CA VAL A 59 -3.91 7.24 -2.01
C VAL A 59 -2.78 8.15 -1.55
N VAL A 60 -3.04 8.96 -0.51
CA VAL A 60 -2.02 9.78 0.12
C VAL A 60 -1.72 9.18 1.49
N LEU A 61 -0.45 8.82 1.69
CA LEU A 61 0.01 8.25 2.95
C LEU A 61 0.02 9.32 4.04
N GLY A 62 -0.47 8.98 5.22
CA GLY A 62 -0.17 9.73 6.44
C GLY A 62 1.24 9.43 6.95
N THR A 63 1.59 9.97 8.10
CA THR A 63 2.91 9.75 8.70
C THR A 63 3.12 8.28 9.07
N PRO A 64 4.17 7.61 8.55
CA PRO A 64 4.46 6.23 8.90
C PRO A 64 4.95 6.11 10.35
N THR A 65 4.44 5.10 11.07
CA THR A 65 4.94 4.66 12.37
C THR A 65 5.60 3.30 12.18
N GLY A 66 6.91 3.30 12.00
CA GLY A 66 7.71 2.11 11.74
C GLY A 66 8.95 2.44 10.91
N LYS A 67 9.91 1.52 10.84
CA LYS A 67 11.09 1.68 10.00
C LYS A 67 10.77 1.17 8.59
N SER A 68 10.59 2.10 7.65
CA SER A 68 10.74 1.84 6.23
C SER A 68 12.17 2.15 5.78
N PHE A 69 12.52 1.73 4.57
CA PHE A 69 13.75 2.16 3.91
C PHE A 69 13.49 2.38 2.42
N ASP A 70 14.25 3.32 1.86
CA ASP A 70 14.20 3.63 0.44
C ASP A 70 14.74 2.43 -0.36
N GLN A 71 13.86 1.80 -1.14
CA GLN A 71 14.23 0.72 -2.03
C GLN A 71 14.38 1.27 -3.45
N LYS A 72 15.60 1.64 -3.85
CA LYS A 72 15.93 2.27 -5.16
C LYS A 72 15.81 1.36 -6.39
N LYS A 73 14.89 0.41 -6.38
CA LYS A 73 14.65 -0.51 -7.50
C LYS A 73 13.21 -0.37 -7.94
N ALA A 74 13.03 -0.09 -9.23
CA ALA A 74 11.72 -0.07 -9.87
C ALA A 74 10.97 -1.38 -9.59
N GLY A 75 9.78 -1.24 -9.01
CA GLY A 75 8.82 -2.32 -8.83
C GLY A 75 7.49 -1.91 -9.47
N THR A 76 6.76 -2.86 -10.04
CA THR A 76 5.39 -2.58 -10.51
C THR A 76 4.43 -2.86 -9.37
N MET A 77 3.71 -1.82 -8.93
CA MET A 77 2.62 -2.02 -7.98
C MET A 77 1.39 -2.61 -8.67
N VAL A 78 0.84 -3.66 -8.07
CA VAL A 78 -0.38 -4.31 -8.55
C VAL A 78 -1.39 -4.36 -7.42
N TRP A 79 -2.55 -3.78 -7.66
CA TRP A 79 -3.68 -3.83 -6.76
C TRP A 79 -4.64 -4.94 -7.19
N THR A 80 -4.85 -5.92 -6.32
CA THR A 80 -5.85 -6.98 -6.52
C THR A 80 -6.99 -6.81 -5.53
N ALA A 81 -8.21 -6.64 -6.04
CA ALA A 81 -9.46 -6.62 -5.28
C ALA A 81 -10.37 -7.77 -5.76
N PRO A 82 -11.40 -8.16 -4.98
CA PRO A 82 -12.35 -9.18 -5.40
C PRO A 82 -13.03 -8.89 -6.76
N SER A 83 -13.16 -7.61 -7.11
CA SER A 83 -13.79 -7.15 -8.36
C SER A 83 -12.83 -7.05 -9.55
N GLY A 84 -11.52 -7.28 -9.36
CA GLY A 84 -10.53 -7.19 -10.45
C GLY A 84 -9.18 -6.66 -10.00
N THR A 85 -8.36 -6.26 -10.97
CA THR A 85 -7.01 -5.73 -10.74
C THR A 85 -6.86 -4.31 -11.28
N ALA A 86 -5.99 -3.53 -10.65
CA ALA A 86 -5.52 -2.25 -11.14
C ALA A 86 -3.99 -2.21 -11.08
N THR A 87 -3.36 -1.58 -12.06
CA THR A 87 -1.92 -1.31 -12.05
C THR A 87 -1.69 0.13 -11.68
N GLU A 88 -0.49 0.42 -11.16
CA GLU A 88 -0.03 1.79 -10.96
C GLU A 88 -0.21 2.63 -12.23
N SER A 89 -0.67 3.86 -12.07
CA SER A 89 -0.71 4.85 -13.14
C SER A 89 0.56 5.69 -13.09
N GLY A 90 1.30 5.78 -14.20
CA GLY A 90 2.51 6.60 -14.28
C GLY A 90 3.78 5.78 -14.46
N ALA A 91 4.93 6.42 -14.27
CA ALA A 91 6.22 5.72 -14.23
C ALA A 91 6.31 4.93 -12.92
N ALA A 92 6.98 3.77 -12.96
CA ALA A 92 7.22 2.98 -11.76
C ALA A 92 7.93 3.82 -10.70
N ASP A 93 7.37 3.87 -9.49
CA ASP A 93 8.02 4.56 -8.38
C ASP A 93 9.27 3.79 -7.92
N ASN A 94 10.36 4.53 -7.72
CA ASN A 94 11.61 4.00 -7.19
C ASN A 94 11.80 4.35 -5.71
N GLU A 95 10.88 5.13 -5.12
CA GLU A 95 11.03 5.73 -3.80
C GLU A 95 9.72 5.57 -3.02
N PHE A 96 9.79 4.94 -1.85
CA PHE A 96 8.67 4.78 -0.92
C PHE A 96 9.15 5.16 0.48
#